data_AF-A0A5N0VEV6-F1
#
_entry.id   AF-A0A5N0VEV6-F1
#
_cell.length_a   1.000
_cell.length_b   1.000
_cell.length_c   1.000
_cell.angle_alpha   90.00
_cell.angle_beta   90.00
_cell.angle_gamma   90.00
#
_symmetry.space_group_name_H-M   'P 1'
#
loop_
_entity.id
_entity.type
_entity.pdbx_description
1 polymer ?
#
loop_
_entity_poly.entity_id
_entity_poly.type
_entity_poly.pdbx_seq_one_letter_code
_entity_poly.pdbx_strand_id
1 'polypeptide(L)'
;MADIAHGYAQRIQERTGCAATLIPVRDRAHKQPLYWLVHFTRHPDGLWWIRDAAARAAAEWRRYCSPPPDTEQDGLFSLEDPFPAEEEERQATWVDIIEGHARDVLGARGRISLPEDAYELFGYETFGQAWDKHLRQALFRLFQEGILEPRPYARGIEKYNGIRPQPSTADAPDER
;
A
#
# COMPACT_ATOMS: atom_id res chain seq x y z
N MET A 1 -21.04 4.71 4.49
CA MET A 1 -20.17 5.87 4.86
C MET A 1 -19.02 6.03 3.86
N ALA A 2 -18.28 4.97 3.50
CA ALA A 2 -17.23 5.04 2.49
C ALA A 2 -17.74 5.61 1.14
N ASP A 3 -18.93 5.20 0.71
CA ASP A 3 -19.53 5.64 -0.57
C ASP A 3 -19.83 7.15 -0.60
N ILE A 4 -20.17 7.75 0.55
CA ILE A 4 -20.45 9.19 0.65
C ILE A 4 -19.16 9.99 0.47
N ALA A 5 -18.09 9.58 1.17
CA ALA A 5 -16.80 10.25 1.10
C ALA A 5 -16.21 10.11 -0.32
N HIS A 6 -16.28 8.92 -0.91
CA HIS A 6 -15.84 8.69 -2.30
C HIS A 6 -16.64 9.54 -3.29
N GLY A 7 -17.97 9.52 -3.21
CA GLY A 7 -18.82 10.33 -4.09
C GLY A 7 -18.55 11.84 -3.93
N TYR A 8 -18.26 12.30 -2.72
CA TYR A 8 -17.88 13.70 -2.48
C TYR A 8 -16.53 14.04 -3.12
N ALA A 9 -15.51 13.20 -2.92
CA ALA A 9 -14.19 13.38 -3.51
C ALA A 9 -14.28 13.40 -5.04
N GLN A 10 -14.97 12.43 -5.63
CA GLN A 10 -15.15 12.30 -7.08
C GLN A 10 -15.75 13.57 -7.70
N ARG A 11 -16.83 14.11 -7.12
CA ARG A 11 -17.47 15.35 -7.61
C ARG A 11 -16.53 16.55 -7.57
N ILE A 12 -15.63 16.62 -6.60
CA ILE A 12 -14.64 17.71 -6.53
C ILE A 12 -13.55 17.51 -7.58
N GLN A 13 -13.05 16.28 -7.75
CA GLN A 13 -12.05 15.97 -8.78
C GLN A 13 -12.55 16.35 -10.17
N GLU A 14 -13.78 15.93 -10.52
CA GLU A 14 -14.41 16.24 -11.80
C GLU A 14 -14.54 17.76 -12.07
N ARG A 15 -14.78 18.55 -11.02
CA ARG A 15 -14.95 20.01 -11.15
C ARG A 15 -13.65 20.81 -11.13
N THR A 16 -12.59 20.27 -10.53
CA THR A 16 -11.38 21.04 -10.21
C THR A 16 -10.12 20.54 -10.90
N GLY A 17 -10.15 19.32 -11.45
CA GLY A 17 -9.00 18.62 -11.99
C GLY A 17 -7.99 18.18 -10.93
N CYS A 18 -8.32 18.29 -9.64
CA CYS A 18 -7.45 17.83 -8.56
C CYS A 18 -7.45 16.30 -8.46
N ALA A 19 -6.34 15.75 -8.00
CA ALA A 19 -6.30 14.41 -7.42
C ALA A 19 -6.88 14.45 -6.00
N ALA A 20 -7.54 13.38 -5.59
CA ALA A 20 -8.07 13.23 -4.24
C ALA A 20 -7.54 11.97 -3.56
N THR A 21 -7.35 12.06 -2.25
CA THR A 21 -7.02 10.94 -1.38
C THR A 21 -8.03 10.86 -0.25
N LEU A 22 -8.47 9.66 0.08
CA LEU A 22 -9.31 9.38 1.22
C LEU A 22 -8.55 8.52 2.24
N ILE A 23 -8.43 9.01 3.47
CA ILE A 23 -7.80 8.29 4.57
C ILE A 23 -8.85 8.07 5.67
N PRO A 24 -9.21 6.82 5.98
CA PRO A 24 -10.16 6.53 7.05
C PRO A 24 -9.49 6.73 8.41
N VAL A 25 -10.07 7.59 9.26
CA VAL A 25 -9.61 7.76 10.64
C VAL A 25 -10.46 6.93 11.58
N ARG A 26 -9.82 6.03 12.32
CA ARG A 26 -10.49 5.06 13.21
C ARG A 26 -10.05 5.26 14.65
N ASP A 27 -11.02 5.17 15.57
CA ASP A 27 -10.78 5.18 17.02
C ASP A 27 -9.97 3.96 17.49
N ARG A 28 -10.23 2.81 16.89
CA ARG A 28 -9.47 1.56 17.08
C ARG A 28 -9.32 0.87 15.73
N ALA A 29 -8.23 0.13 15.52
CA ALA A 29 -7.88 -0.48 14.23
C ALA A 29 -9.05 -1.26 13.57
N HIS A 30 -9.85 -1.95 14.38
CA HIS A 30 -10.95 -2.81 13.94
C HIS A 30 -12.35 -2.16 13.91
N LYS A 31 -12.46 -0.85 14.21
CA LYS A 31 -13.76 -0.14 14.22
C LYS A 31 -14.01 0.57 12.89
N GLN A 32 -15.29 0.88 12.62
CA GLN A 32 -15.67 1.74 11.50
C GLN A 32 -14.99 3.12 11.60
N PRO A 33 -14.66 3.78 10.47
CA PRO A 33 -14.09 5.12 10.49
C PRO A 33 -15.01 6.11 11.20
N LEU A 34 -14.46 6.89 12.15
CA LEU A 34 -15.17 8.00 12.79
C LEU A 34 -15.41 9.13 11.79
N TYR A 35 -14.38 9.40 10.97
CA TYR A 35 -14.43 10.37 9.88
C TYR A 35 -13.42 9.99 8.80
N TRP A 36 -13.53 10.66 7.66
CA TRP A 36 -12.62 10.52 6.54
C TRP A 36 -11.83 11.81 6.38
N LEU A 37 -10.50 11.71 6.40
CA LEU A 37 -9.65 12.81 5.99
C LEU A 37 -9.58 12.77 4.46
N VAL A 38 -9.99 13.88 3.83
CA VAL A 38 -9.96 14.02 2.38
C VAL A 38 -8.94 15.09 2.02
N HIS A 39 -7.93 14.70 1.26
CA HIS A 39 -6.88 15.59 0.78
C HIS A 39 -7.03 15.79 -0.73
N PHE A 40 -6.96 17.04 -1.18
CA PHE A 40 -7.00 17.39 -2.60
C PHE A 40 -5.70 18.08 -3.01
N THR A 41 -5.13 17.67 -4.13
CA THR A 41 -3.89 18.27 -4.65
C THR A 41 -3.91 18.36 -6.17
N ARG A 42 -3.27 19.41 -6.68
CA ARG A 42 -2.96 19.55 -8.12
C ARG A 42 -1.53 19.13 -8.44
N HIS A 43 -0.69 18.99 -7.41
CA HIS A 43 0.70 18.60 -7.61
C HIS A 43 0.75 17.10 -7.93
N PRO A 44 1.46 16.68 -8.99
CA PRO A 44 1.53 15.27 -9.39
C PRO A 44 2.00 14.38 -8.22
N ASP A 45 3.02 14.83 -7.49
CA ASP A 45 3.58 14.09 -6.36
C ASP A 45 2.77 14.22 -5.06
N GLY A 46 1.71 15.03 -5.03
CA GLY A 46 1.01 15.34 -3.78
C GLY A 46 0.40 14.10 -3.12
N LEU A 47 -0.03 13.13 -3.92
CA LEU A 47 -0.53 11.83 -3.44
C LEU A 47 0.59 11.01 -2.79
N TRP A 48 1.78 11.04 -3.37
CA TRP A 48 2.94 10.31 -2.86
C TRP A 48 3.33 10.79 -1.45
N TRP A 49 3.45 12.10 -1.28
CA TRP A 49 3.87 12.69 -0.01
C TRP A 49 2.83 12.53 1.10
N ILE A 50 1.54 12.74 0.79
CA ILE A 50 0.50 12.60 1.80
C ILE A 50 0.37 11.16 2.29
N ARG A 51 0.60 10.17 1.42
CA ARG A 51 0.63 8.76 1.80
C ARG A 51 1.71 8.49 2.85
N ASP A 52 2.95 8.91 2.59
CA ASP A 52 4.07 8.65 3.51
C ASP A 52 3.84 9.31 4.88
N ALA A 53 3.38 10.57 4.87
CA ALA A 53 3.04 11.29 6.09
C ALA A 53 1.91 10.58 6.86
N ALA A 54 0.86 10.14 6.17
CA ALA A 54 -0.26 9.42 6.78
C ALA A 54 0.16 8.07 7.36
N ALA A 55 0.99 7.30 6.64
CA ALA A 55 1.49 6.00 7.11
C ALA A 55 2.29 6.12 8.40
N ARG A 56 3.18 7.14 8.49
CA ARG A 56 3.93 7.44 9.72
C ARG A 56 3.00 7.81 10.88
N ALA A 57 2.07 8.73 10.64
CA ALA A 57 1.10 9.13 11.65
C ALA A 57 0.23 7.96 12.12
N ALA A 58 -0.16 7.07 11.21
CA ALA A 58 -0.95 5.89 11.52
C ALA A 58 -0.16 4.88 12.37
N ALA A 59 1.13 4.67 12.10
CA ALA A 59 1.99 3.82 12.90
C ALA A 59 2.13 4.35 14.34
N GLU A 60 2.41 5.65 14.49
CA GLU A 60 2.47 6.31 15.81
C GLU A 60 1.14 6.23 16.56
N TRP A 61 0.02 6.46 15.87
CA TRP A 61 -1.31 6.34 16.46
C TRP A 61 -1.59 4.92 16.95
N ARG A 62 -1.28 3.90 16.14
CA ARG A 62 -1.43 2.50 16.55
C ARG A 62 -0.60 2.19 17.79
N ARG A 63 0.64 2.69 17.85
CA ARG A 63 1.51 2.51 19.01
C ARG A 63 0.94 3.20 20.25
N TYR A 64 0.42 4.40 20.11
CA TYR A 64 -0.25 5.12 21.21
C TYR A 64 -1.47 4.37 21.74
N CYS A 65 -2.27 3.75 20.86
CA CYS A 65 -3.44 2.96 21.27
C CYS A 65 -3.09 1.63 21.96
N SER A 66 -1.88 1.12 21.78
CA SER A 66 -1.35 -0.10 22.40
C SER A 66 0.00 0.20 23.04
N PRO A 67 0.01 0.98 24.14
CA PRO A 67 1.24 1.33 24.82
C PRO A 67 1.91 0.06 25.37
N PRO A 68 3.25 0.05 25.49
CA PRO A 68 3.94 -1.08 26.08
C PRO A 68 3.45 -1.33 27.51
N PRO A 69 3.47 -2.59 27.98
CA PRO A 69 3.12 -2.91 29.35
C PRO A 69 4.06 -2.18 30.33
N ASP A 70 3.51 -1.73 31.46
CA ASP A 70 4.28 -1.00 32.48
C ASP A 70 5.42 -1.87 33.02
N THR A 71 6.66 -1.45 32.75
CA THR A 71 7.87 -2.15 33.21
C THR A 71 8.16 -1.92 34.70
N GLU A 72 7.42 -1.05 35.38
CA GLU A 72 7.58 -0.78 36.82
C GLU A 72 6.88 -1.82 37.71
N GLN A 73 5.96 -2.62 37.16
CA GLN A 73 5.41 -3.78 37.86
C GLN A 73 6.25 -5.01 37.50
N ASP A 74 7.39 -5.14 38.18
CA ASP A 74 8.26 -6.32 38.16
C ASP A 74 7.58 -7.50 38.89
N GLY A 75 6.38 -7.83 38.44
CA GLY A 75 5.59 -8.96 38.91
C GLY A 75 5.99 -10.23 38.16
N LEU A 76 5.69 -11.37 38.77
CA LEU A 76 6.01 -12.73 38.28
C LEU A 76 5.52 -13.05 36.85
N PHE A 77 4.72 -12.18 36.25
CA PHE A 77 4.27 -12.24 34.86
C PHE A 77 4.64 -10.93 34.14
N SER A 78 5.90 -10.81 33.70
CA SER A 78 6.26 -9.77 32.73
C SER A 78 5.47 -10.05 31.44
N LEU A 79 4.50 -9.18 31.15
CA LEU A 79 3.74 -9.26 29.90
C LEU A 79 4.65 -8.78 28.77
N GLU A 80 4.87 -9.63 27.77
CA GLU A 80 5.55 -9.22 26.54
C GLU A 80 4.62 -8.29 25.76
N ASP A 81 5.18 -7.25 25.16
CA ASP A 81 4.44 -6.31 24.32
C ASP A 81 4.03 -7.01 23.02
N PRO A 82 2.72 -7.24 22.76
CA PRO A 82 2.27 -7.92 21.55
C PRO A 82 2.38 -7.04 20.30
N PHE A 83 2.55 -5.72 20.47
CA PHE A 83 2.50 -4.74 19.39
C PHE A 83 3.47 -5.02 18.22
N PRO A 84 4.75 -5.40 18.45
CA PRO A 84 5.68 -5.65 17.35
C PRO A 84 5.24 -6.81 16.44
N ALA A 85 4.76 -7.91 17.03
CA ALA A 85 4.30 -9.07 16.27
C ALA A 85 3.03 -8.75 15.48
N GLU A 86 2.06 -8.07 16.10
CA GLU A 86 0.85 -7.62 15.39
C GLU A 86 1.15 -6.67 14.24
N GLU A 87 2.12 -5.76 14.42
CA GLU A 87 2.51 -4.81 13.37
C GLU A 87 3.28 -5.51 12.24
N GLU A 88 4.05 -6.56 12.53
CA GLU A 88 4.69 -7.39 11.50
C GLU A 88 3.67 -8.14 10.65
N GLU A 89 2.66 -8.76 11.28
CA GLU A 89 1.55 -9.43 10.56
C GLU A 89 0.79 -8.46 9.66
N ARG A 90 0.53 -7.24 10.15
CA ARG A 90 -0.10 -6.17 9.34
C ARG A 90 0.78 -5.77 8.16
N GLN A 91 2.08 -5.58 8.40
CA GLN A 91 3.03 -5.22 7.34
C GLN A 91 3.09 -6.31 6.26
N ALA A 92 3.08 -7.59 6.64
CA ALA A 92 3.01 -8.70 5.71
C ALA A 92 1.72 -8.65 4.87
N THR A 93 0.57 -8.45 5.52
CA THR A 93 -0.73 -8.31 4.85
C THR A 93 -0.73 -7.15 3.84
N TRP A 94 -0.13 -6.00 4.18
CA TRP A 94 -0.05 -4.87 3.25
C TRP A 94 0.80 -5.18 2.03
N VAL A 95 1.92 -5.90 2.20
CA VAL A 95 2.76 -6.32 1.08
C VAL A 95 1.97 -7.22 0.14
N ASP A 96 1.20 -8.18 0.67
CA ASP A 96 0.39 -9.09 -0.15
C ASP A 96 -0.69 -8.34 -0.95
N ILE A 97 -1.37 -7.37 -0.32
CA ILE A 97 -2.38 -6.53 -1.00
C ILE A 97 -1.74 -5.69 -2.11
N ILE A 98 -0.62 -5.02 -1.82
CA ILE A 98 0.08 -4.16 -2.80
C ILE A 98 0.62 -5.00 -3.96
N GLU A 99 1.10 -6.21 -3.68
CA GLU A 99 1.56 -7.15 -4.71
C GLU A 99 0.41 -7.57 -5.63
N GLY A 100 -0.78 -7.86 -5.08
CA GLY A 100 -2.00 -8.14 -5.84
C GLY A 100 -2.37 -6.98 -6.76
N HIS A 101 -2.47 -5.77 -6.22
CA HIS A 101 -2.75 -4.57 -7.03
C HIS A 101 -1.70 -4.32 -8.11
N ALA A 102 -0.41 -4.52 -7.79
CA ALA A 102 0.66 -4.39 -8.78
C ALA A 102 0.52 -5.40 -9.92
N ARG A 103 0.11 -6.65 -9.63
CA ARG A 103 -0.21 -7.63 -10.69
C ARG A 103 -1.38 -7.17 -11.55
N ASP A 104 -2.43 -6.62 -10.96
CA ASP A 104 -3.59 -6.12 -11.71
C ASP A 104 -3.20 -4.95 -12.62
N VAL A 105 -2.42 -4.00 -12.11
CA VAL A 105 -1.89 -2.87 -12.89
C VAL A 105 -1.03 -3.35 -14.05
N LEU A 106 -0.13 -4.31 -13.81
CA LEU A 106 0.69 -4.91 -14.86
C LEU A 106 -0.14 -5.71 -15.86
N GLY A 107 -1.14 -6.45 -15.42
CA GLY A 107 -2.05 -7.20 -16.29
C GLY A 107 -2.87 -6.29 -17.20
N ALA A 108 -3.32 -5.15 -16.68
CA ALA A 108 -4.14 -4.19 -17.43
C ALA A 108 -3.31 -3.31 -18.37
N ARG A 109 -2.14 -2.83 -17.93
CA ARG A 109 -1.38 -1.77 -18.63
C ARG A 109 0.02 -2.20 -19.09
N GLY A 110 0.52 -3.35 -18.62
CA GLY A 110 1.86 -3.85 -18.92
C GLY A 110 3.00 -3.04 -18.29
N ARG A 111 2.70 -2.00 -17.52
CA ARG A 111 3.69 -1.12 -16.89
C ARG A 111 3.17 -0.48 -15.61
N ILE A 112 4.10 -0.13 -14.73
CA ILE A 112 3.90 0.68 -13.53
C ILE A 112 4.80 1.92 -13.66
N SER A 113 4.25 3.11 -13.41
CA SER A 113 4.96 4.39 -13.35
C SER A 113 4.75 5.02 -11.97
N LEU A 114 5.85 5.27 -11.25
CA LEU A 114 5.84 6.00 -10.00
C LEU A 114 6.24 7.46 -10.27
N PRO A 115 5.64 8.44 -9.59
CA PRO A 115 4.65 8.29 -8.52
C PRO A 115 3.19 8.14 -9.00
N GLU A 116 2.92 8.17 -10.31
CA GLU A 116 1.57 8.32 -10.86
C GLU A 116 0.62 7.17 -10.47
N ASP A 117 1.10 5.93 -10.50
CA ASP A 117 0.30 4.74 -10.18
C ASP A 117 0.20 4.46 -8.67
N ALA A 118 0.76 5.32 -7.81
CA ALA A 118 0.82 5.04 -6.37
C ALA A 118 -0.56 4.81 -5.74
N TYR A 119 -1.60 5.53 -6.18
CA TYR A 119 -2.94 5.30 -5.62
C TYR A 119 -3.48 3.91 -5.99
N GLU A 120 -3.27 3.47 -7.23
CA GLU A 120 -3.71 2.15 -7.70
C GLU A 120 -2.92 1.02 -7.06
N LEU A 121 -1.61 1.21 -6.83
CA LEU A 121 -0.75 0.21 -6.20
C LEU A 121 -1.08 0.00 -4.72
N PHE A 122 -1.31 1.09 -3.97
CA PHE A 122 -1.64 0.96 -2.55
C PHE A 122 -3.11 0.59 -2.34
N GLY A 123 -4.02 1.08 -3.17
CA GLY A 123 -5.46 0.89 -2.96
C GLY A 123 -5.96 1.54 -1.67
N TYR A 124 -7.27 1.59 -1.45
CA TYR A 124 -7.85 2.28 -0.30
C TYR A 124 -7.52 1.60 1.05
N GLU A 125 -7.19 0.31 1.03
CA GLU A 125 -6.90 -0.52 2.19
C GLU A 125 -5.55 -0.19 2.83
N THR A 126 -4.53 0.06 1.99
CA THR A 126 -3.16 0.28 2.46
C THR A 126 -2.72 1.74 2.29
N PHE A 127 -3.50 2.58 1.60
CA PHE A 127 -3.18 3.99 1.46
C PHE A 127 -3.17 4.70 2.82
N GLY A 128 -2.02 5.32 3.15
CA GLY A 128 -1.83 5.98 4.44
C GLY A 128 -1.66 5.02 5.62
N GLN A 129 -1.51 3.71 5.35
CA GLN A 129 -1.09 2.70 6.32
C GLN A 129 0.30 2.18 5.98
N ALA A 130 0.51 1.90 4.70
CA ALA A 130 1.77 1.41 4.15
C ALA A 130 2.59 2.54 3.51
N TRP A 131 3.91 2.36 3.52
CA TRP A 131 4.92 3.27 2.97
C TRP A 131 5.88 2.55 2.00
N ASP A 132 6.89 3.28 1.51
CA ASP A 132 7.79 2.88 0.43
C ASP A 132 8.45 1.51 0.60
N LYS A 133 8.79 1.12 1.84
CA LYS A 133 9.45 -0.17 2.10
C LYS A 133 8.54 -1.35 1.73
N HIS A 134 7.23 -1.21 1.90
CA HIS A 134 6.25 -2.26 1.60
C HIS A 134 6.02 -2.37 0.10
N LEU A 135 5.90 -1.23 -0.58
CA LEU A 135 5.84 -1.21 -2.04
C LEU A 135 7.10 -1.82 -2.65
N ARG A 136 8.29 -1.45 -2.14
CA ARG A 136 9.56 -2.05 -2.57
C ARG A 136 9.57 -3.56 -2.38
N GLN A 137 9.10 -4.05 -1.23
CA GLN A 137 9.05 -5.48 -0.94
C GLN A 137 8.10 -6.22 -1.89
N ALA A 138 6.91 -5.68 -2.13
CA ALA A 138 5.94 -6.24 -3.07
C ALA A 138 6.48 -6.29 -4.51
N LEU A 139 7.02 -5.18 -5.02
CA LEU A 139 7.63 -5.15 -6.35
C LEU A 139 8.85 -6.09 -6.45
N PHE A 140 9.61 -6.25 -5.36
CA PHE A 140 10.75 -7.15 -5.34
C PHE A 140 10.33 -8.62 -5.46
N ARG A 141 9.20 -9.02 -4.84
CA ARG A 141 8.62 -10.36 -5.05
C ARG A 141 8.25 -10.59 -6.52
N LEU A 142 7.61 -9.61 -7.17
CA LEU A 142 7.29 -9.70 -8.60
C LEU A 142 8.53 -9.78 -9.51
N PHE A 143 9.61 -9.08 -9.14
CA PHE A 143 10.89 -9.20 -9.81
C PHE A 143 11.52 -10.60 -9.63
N GLN A 144 11.45 -11.16 -8.42
CA GLN A 144 11.93 -12.52 -8.14
C GLN A 144 11.15 -13.59 -8.91
N GLU A 145 9.86 -13.35 -9.15
CA GLU A 145 9.00 -14.20 -9.98
C GLU A 145 9.23 -14.02 -11.49
N GLY A 146 10.07 -13.06 -11.90
CA GLY A 146 10.32 -12.76 -13.32
C GLY A 146 9.14 -12.09 -14.03
N ILE A 147 8.20 -11.49 -13.28
CA ILE A 147 7.02 -10.79 -13.82
C ILE A 147 7.31 -9.29 -14.01
N LEU A 148 8.31 -8.74 -13.34
CA LEU A 148 8.61 -7.31 -13.33
C LEU A 148 10.08 -7.05 -13.65
N GLU A 149 10.34 -6.05 -14.49
CA GLU A 149 11.68 -5.48 -14.71
C GLU A 149 11.65 -3.94 -14.78
N PRO A 150 12.76 -3.24 -14.49
CA PRO A 150 14.01 -3.75 -13.95
C PRO A 150 13.91 -3.98 -12.43
N ARG A 151 15.02 -4.38 -11.78
CA ARG A 151 15.06 -4.55 -10.32
C ARG A 151 14.52 -3.29 -9.61
N PRO A 152 13.53 -3.43 -8.71
CA PRO A 152 12.90 -2.31 -8.02
C PRO A 152 13.87 -1.37 -7.32
N TYR A 153 13.61 -0.07 -7.47
CA TYR A 153 14.34 1.01 -6.81
C TYR A 153 15.87 0.99 -6.99
N ALA A 154 16.35 0.53 -8.15
CA ALA A 154 17.67 0.93 -8.61
C ALA A 154 17.69 2.47 -8.79
N ARG A 155 18.87 3.09 -8.66
CA ARG A 155 19.00 4.55 -8.69
C ARG A 155 18.41 5.11 -10.00
N GLY A 156 17.41 6.01 -9.89
CA GLY A 156 16.74 6.64 -11.03
C GLY A 156 15.68 5.78 -11.73
N ILE A 157 15.26 4.66 -11.12
CA ILE A 157 14.19 3.82 -11.66
C ILE A 157 12.85 4.18 -11.02
N GLU A 158 12.00 4.78 -11.82
CA GLU A 158 10.62 5.15 -11.46
C GLU A 158 9.60 4.43 -12.33
N LYS A 159 10.04 3.68 -13.34
CA LYS A 159 9.20 2.95 -14.29
C LYS A 159 9.57 1.48 -14.30
N TYR A 160 8.55 0.64 -14.26
CA TYR A 160 8.65 -0.81 -14.30
C TYR A 160 7.76 -1.36 -15.41
N ASN A 161 8.23 -2.37 -16.11
CA ASN A 161 7.49 -3.06 -17.16
C ASN A 161 7.18 -4.48 -16.71
N GLY A 162 5.98 -4.93 -17.07
CA GLY A 162 5.59 -6.32 -16.91
C GLY A 162 6.28 -7.17 -17.96
N ILE A 163 6.93 -8.24 -17.53
CA ILE A 163 7.37 -9.31 -18.42
C ILE A 163 6.19 -10.25 -18.56
N ARG A 164 5.70 -10.42 -19.78
CA ARG A 164 4.75 -11.50 -20.06
C ARG A 164 5.52 -12.81 -19.91
N PRO A 165 5.11 -13.74 -19.03
CA PRO A 165 5.75 -15.06 -19.02
C PRO A 165 5.55 -15.65 -20.43
N GLN A 166 6.66 -15.96 -21.11
CA GLN A 166 6.55 -16.72 -22.35
C GLN A 166 5.94 -18.08 -21.99
N PRO A 167 4.94 -18.57 -22.72
CA PRO A 167 4.48 -19.94 -22.52
C PRO A 167 5.68 -20.85 -22.72
N SER A 168 5.96 -21.68 -21.71
CA SER A 168 6.98 -22.73 -21.78
C SER A 168 6.79 -23.52 -23.08
N THR A 169 7.84 -23.64 -23.88
CA THR A 169 7.89 -24.39 -25.14
C THR A 169 7.79 -25.91 -24.95
N ALA A 170 7.15 -26.38 -23.87
CA ALA A 170 7.06 -27.79 -23.51
C ALA A 170 5.84 -28.53 -24.10
N ASP A 171 4.91 -27.84 -24.78
CA ASP A 171 3.74 -28.46 -25.41
C ASP A 171 3.65 -28.16 -26.92
N ALA A 172 4.73 -28.42 -27.65
CA ALA A 172 4.62 -28.64 -29.08
C ALA A 172 4.20 -30.11 -29.30
N PRO A 173 3.04 -30.40 -29.91
CA PRO A 173 2.69 -31.77 -30.25
C PRO A 173 3.68 -32.29 -31.31
N ASP A 174 4.25 -33.46 -31.05
CA ASP A 174 5.07 -34.23 -32.00
C ASP A 174 4.17 -34.69 -33.16
N GLU A 175 4.15 -33.92 -34.25
CA GLU A 175 3.52 -34.34 -35.51
C GLU A 175 4.41 -35.39 -36.17
N ARG A 176 3.97 -36.65 -36.12
CA ARG A 176 4.38 -37.73 -37.02
C ARG A 176 3.18 -38.30 -37.75
#